data_AF-A0A937QTU9-F1
#
_entry.id   AF-A0A937QTU9-F1
#
_cell.length_a   1.000
_cell.length_b   1.000
_cell.length_c   1.000
_cell.angle_alpha   90.00
_cell.angle_beta   90.00
_cell.angle_gamma   90.00
#
_symmetry.space_group_name_H-M   'P 1'
#
loop_
_entity.id
_entity.type
_entity.pdbx_description
1 polymer ?
#
loop_
_entity_poly.entity_id
_entity_poly.type
_entity_poly.pdbx_seq_one_letter_code
_entity_poly.pdbx_strand_id
1 'polypeptide(L)'
;MLKELFKRWPSRIQERDIVAGPNSLPVSVNVNSDKGTINVGVDGLSEGEKKELFARAAGMSDIAVYEGYIEHAYAKSHVHRTDQCPQCGAITQRRYGHFIYATQIATRVMFAPAGYFCSECPSVIIDEDIIKNGITDRKFRFQGVLGIDYGKERKPDIFRTWNGREAVYVLDEDLRPMGISTFDSGHSHPQASSFSINKKQRRNASRRKLAKKSRRINRRK
;
A
#
# COMPACT_ATOMS: atom_id res chain seq x y z
N MET A 1 0.16 -10.30 20.37
CA MET A 1 0.98 -9.07 20.38
C MET A 1 0.73 -8.15 19.18
N LEU A 2 0.55 -8.67 17.94
CA LEU A 2 0.15 -7.86 16.76
C LEU A 2 -1.21 -7.15 16.95
N LYS A 3 -2.22 -7.82 17.53
CA LYS A 3 -3.56 -7.22 17.79
C LYS A 3 -3.55 -5.95 18.66
N GLU A 4 -2.52 -5.73 19.49
CA GLU A 4 -2.41 -4.52 20.32
C GLU A 4 -1.66 -3.37 19.63
N LEU A 5 -0.70 -3.67 18.76
CA LEU A 5 -0.02 -2.66 17.93
C LEU A 5 -1.00 -2.00 16.95
N PHE A 6 -2.01 -2.75 16.48
CA PHE A 6 -3.07 -2.22 15.63
C PHE A 6 -4.21 -1.49 16.38
N LYS A 7 -4.34 -1.63 17.71
CA LYS A 7 -5.22 -0.75 18.51
C LYS A 7 -4.71 0.70 18.54
N ARG A 8 -3.41 0.88 18.28
CA ARG A 8 -2.71 2.17 18.22
C ARG A 8 -2.49 2.65 16.78
N TRP A 9 -2.85 1.85 15.79
CA TRP A 9 -3.11 2.33 14.44
C TRP A 9 -4.26 3.31 14.58
N PRO A 10 -4.06 4.60 14.30
CA PRO A 10 -5.11 5.54 14.59
C PRO A 10 -6.30 5.17 13.71
N SER A 11 -7.46 4.93 14.31
CA SER A 11 -8.80 4.95 13.69
C SER A 11 -9.16 6.35 13.13
N ARG A 12 -8.12 7.10 12.81
CA ARG A 12 -7.97 8.50 12.48
C ARG A 12 -6.67 8.57 11.67
N ILE A 13 -6.76 8.28 10.39
CA ILE A 13 -6.16 9.23 9.44
C ILE A 13 -6.98 10.52 9.66
N GLN A 14 -6.66 11.23 10.74
CA GLN A 14 -7.22 12.53 11.01
C GLN A 14 -6.62 13.41 9.91
N GLU A 15 -7.47 14.16 9.23
CA GLU A 15 -7.16 15.14 8.18
C GLU A 15 -6.02 16.14 8.51
N ARG A 16 -5.38 16.04 9.68
CA ARG A 16 -4.36 16.98 10.19
C ARG A 16 -2.92 16.61 9.89
N ASP A 17 -2.63 15.41 9.37
CA ASP A 17 -1.26 15.08 8.90
C ASP A 17 -1.07 15.30 7.39
N ILE A 18 -2.10 15.80 6.70
CA ILE A 18 -2.00 16.40 5.37
C ILE A 18 -1.66 17.88 5.59
N VAL A 19 -0.37 18.22 5.49
CA VAL A 19 0.01 19.63 5.34
C VAL A 19 -0.52 20.09 3.99
N ALA A 20 -1.72 20.67 4.00
CA ALA A 20 -2.22 21.49 2.91
C ALA A 20 -1.34 22.76 2.84
N GLY A 21 -0.26 22.67 2.08
CA GLY A 21 0.40 23.87 1.57
C GLY A 21 -0.56 24.58 0.60
N PRO A 22 -0.65 25.91 0.63
CA PRO A 22 -1.51 26.65 -0.29
C PRO A 22 -0.88 26.57 -1.68
N ASN A 23 -1.30 25.58 -2.46
CA ASN A 23 -1.24 25.49 -3.92
C ASN A 23 -1.81 24.12 -4.32
N SER A 24 -3.15 24.04 -4.35
CA SER A 24 -3.89 22.92 -4.92
C SER A 24 -3.56 22.82 -6.42
N LEU A 25 -2.70 21.87 -6.78
CA LEU A 25 -2.49 21.52 -8.17
C LEU A 25 -3.75 20.82 -8.73
N PRO A 26 -4.10 21.06 -9.99
CA PRO A 26 -5.34 20.57 -10.58
C PRO A 26 -5.35 19.05 -10.67
N VAL A 27 -6.56 18.49 -10.55
CA VAL A 27 -6.91 17.10 -10.85
C VAL A 27 -6.25 16.70 -12.18
N SER A 28 -5.34 15.72 -12.15
CA SER A 28 -4.77 15.14 -13.35
C SER A 28 -5.39 13.77 -13.57
N VAL A 29 -6.23 13.68 -14.61
CA VAL A 29 -6.65 12.40 -15.19
C VAL A 29 -5.67 12.12 -16.31
N ASN A 30 -4.78 11.15 -16.11
CA ASN A 30 -3.86 10.73 -17.15
C ASN A 30 -4.31 9.34 -17.64
N VAL A 31 -4.97 9.33 -18.80
CA VAL A 31 -5.38 8.10 -19.49
C VAL A 31 -4.20 7.64 -20.32
N ASN A 32 -3.55 6.56 -19.91
CA ASN A 32 -2.50 5.94 -20.71
C ASN A 32 -3.09 4.77 -21.49
N SER A 33 -3.54 5.05 -22.70
CA SER A 33 -4.19 4.11 -23.62
C SER A 33 -3.31 2.89 -23.94
N ASP A 34 -1.99 3.07 -23.98
CA ASP A 34 -1.03 2.00 -24.33
C ASP A 34 -0.79 1.02 -23.17
N LYS A 35 -1.18 1.39 -21.94
CA LYS A 35 -0.95 0.58 -20.72
C LYS A 35 -2.23 0.16 -20.01
N GLY A 36 -3.40 0.54 -20.51
CA GLY A 36 -4.70 0.21 -19.92
C GLY A 36 -4.85 0.70 -18.48
N THR A 37 -4.17 1.78 -18.10
CA THR A 37 -4.21 2.33 -16.74
C THR A 37 -4.73 3.77 -16.76
N ILE A 38 -5.70 4.02 -15.87
CA ILE A 38 -6.22 5.35 -15.59
C ILE A 38 -5.61 5.79 -14.27
N ASN A 39 -4.69 6.76 -14.32
CA ASN A 39 -4.15 7.39 -13.12
C ASN A 39 -5.03 8.59 -12.77
N VAL A 40 -5.73 8.52 -11.64
CA VAL A 40 -6.49 9.67 -11.11
C VAL A 40 -5.89 10.12 -9.80
N GLY A 41 -5.40 11.35 -9.76
CA GLY A 41 -5.10 12.04 -8.52
C GLY A 41 -6.40 12.33 -7.77
N VAL A 42 -6.68 11.56 -6.71
CA VAL A 42 -7.88 11.72 -5.86
C VAL A 42 -7.65 12.65 -4.66
N ASP A 43 -6.49 13.31 -4.61
CA ASP A 43 -6.15 14.26 -3.56
C ASP A 43 -7.06 15.50 -3.69
N GLY A 44 -7.93 15.70 -2.70
CA GLY A 44 -8.86 16.83 -2.65
C GLY A 44 -10.31 16.54 -3.07
N LEU A 45 -10.61 15.32 -3.57
CA LEU A 45 -11.99 14.92 -3.88
C LEU A 45 -12.77 14.52 -2.61
N SER A 46 -14.05 14.86 -2.58
CA SER A 46 -14.98 14.33 -1.58
C SER A 46 -15.24 12.83 -1.78
N GLU A 47 -15.72 12.13 -0.75
CA GLU A 47 -15.98 10.69 -0.84
C GLU A 47 -17.05 10.32 -1.88
N GLY A 48 -18.02 11.20 -2.13
CA GLY A 48 -19.03 11.03 -3.19
C GLY A 48 -18.42 11.09 -4.58
N GLU A 49 -17.58 12.10 -4.84
CA GLU A 49 -16.89 12.28 -6.12
C GLU A 49 -15.90 11.15 -6.40
N LYS A 50 -15.22 10.65 -5.36
CA LYS A 50 -14.35 9.47 -5.48
C LYS A 50 -15.15 8.24 -5.91
N LYS A 51 -16.29 7.95 -5.27
CA LYS A 51 -17.14 6.81 -5.62
C LYS A 51 -17.63 6.89 -7.07
N GLU A 52 -18.09 8.06 -7.49
CA GLU A 52 -18.57 8.26 -8.86
C GLU A 52 -17.44 8.09 -9.89
N LEU A 53 -16.25 8.64 -9.59
CA LEU A 53 -15.09 8.50 -10.46
C LEU A 53 -14.59 7.05 -10.55
N PHE A 54 -14.61 6.30 -9.45
CA PHE A 54 -14.24 4.88 -9.45
C PHE A 54 -15.28 4.03 -10.19
N ALA A 55 -16.58 4.29 -10.00
CA ALA A 55 -17.64 3.62 -10.73
C ALA A 55 -17.52 3.87 -12.25
N ARG A 56 -17.17 5.10 -12.64
CA ARG A 56 -16.93 5.46 -14.04
C ARG A 56 -15.70 4.75 -14.61
N ALA A 57 -14.59 4.69 -13.87
CA ALA A 57 -13.39 3.95 -14.30
C ALA A 57 -13.65 2.44 -14.45
N ALA A 58 -14.42 1.84 -13.54
CA ALA A 58 -14.85 0.46 -13.64
C ALA A 58 -15.76 0.23 -14.86
N GLY A 59 -16.77 1.09 -15.05
CA GLY A 59 -17.69 1.02 -16.21
C GLY A 59 -17.02 1.20 -17.56
N MET A 60 -15.90 1.93 -17.65
CA MET A 60 -15.12 2.08 -18.88
C MET A 60 -14.27 0.86 -19.24
N SER A 61 -13.94 0.01 -18.26
CA SER A 61 -12.98 -1.10 -18.45
C SER A 61 -13.60 -2.49 -18.29
N ASP A 62 -14.90 -2.59 -18.01
CA ASP A 62 -15.63 -3.84 -17.76
C ASP A 62 -15.00 -4.73 -16.65
N ILE A 63 -14.22 -4.10 -15.78
CA ILE A 63 -13.58 -4.76 -14.63
C ILE A 63 -14.32 -4.32 -13.37
N ALA A 64 -14.90 -5.28 -12.67
CA ALA A 64 -15.62 -5.04 -11.43
C ALA A 64 -14.68 -4.63 -10.28
N VAL A 65 -15.25 -3.97 -9.26
CA VAL A 65 -14.57 -3.69 -7.98
C VAL A 65 -14.68 -4.92 -7.08
N TYR A 66 -13.64 -5.23 -6.32
CA TYR A 66 -13.68 -6.32 -5.34
C TYR A 66 -14.30 -5.87 -4.01
N GLU A 67 -15.33 -6.60 -3.55
CA GLU A 67 -16.08 -6.31 -2.32
C GLU A 67 -15.89 -7.36 -1.20
N GLY A 68 -15.13 -8.43 -1.45
CA GLY A 68 -14.86 -9.49 -0.46
C GLY A 68 -13.79 -9.11 0.57
N TYR A 69 -13.33 -10.05 1.38
CA TYR A 69 -12.21 -9.86 2.31
C TYR A 69 -10.97 -10.60 1.83
N ILE A 70 -9.78 -10.19 2.27
CA ILE A 70 -8.50 -10.79 1.89
C ILE A 70 -7.61 -11.03 3.12
N GLU A 71 -7.03 -12.23 3.18
CA GLU A 71 -6.04 -12.59 4.20
C GLU A 71 -4.67 -12.92 3.57
N HIS A 72 -4.67 -13.50 2.38
CA HIS A 72 -3.47 -14.03 1.74
C HIS A 72 -3.16 -13.23 0.48
N ALA A 73 -1.91 -12.80 0.35
CA ALA A 73 -1.48 -12.11 -0.86
C ALA A 73 -0.23 -12.74 -1.45
N TYR A 74 -0.14 -12.66 -2.78
CA TYR A 74 0.95 -13.18 -3.57
C TYR A 74 1.41 -12.11 -4.54
N ALA A 75 2.70 -11.85 -4.64
CA ALA A 75 3.24 -11.04 -5.72
C ALA A 75 3.09 -11.82 -7.04
N LYS A 76 2.69 -11.15 -8.12
CA LYS A 76 2.62 -11.75 -9.46
C LYS A 76 3.95 -12.38 -9.89
N SER A 77 5.07 -11.79 -9.49
CA SER A 77 6.42 -12.34 -9.74
C SER A 77 6.72 -13.64 -8.99
N HIS A 78 5.88 -14.04 -8.04
CA HIS A 78 6.04 -15.24 -7.20
C HIS A 78 5.06 -16.36 -7.54
N VAL A 79 4.25 -16.18 -8.60
CA VAL A 79 3.29 -17.17 -9.07
C VAL A 79 3.52 -17.48 -10.53
N HIS A 80 3.28 -18.73 -10.93
CA HIS A 80 3.44 -19.13 -12.33
C HIS A 80 2.29 -18.66 -13.22
N ARG A 81 1.08 -18.60 -12.65
CA ARG A 81 -0.18 -18.35 -13.35
C ARG A 81 -1.04 -17.40 -12.53
N THR A 82 -1.59 -16.39 -13.19
CA THR A 82 -2.48 -15.39 -12.55
C THR A 82 -3.95 -15.69 -12.78
N ASP A 83 -4.30 -16.78 -13.46
CA ASP A 83 -5.67 -17.25 -13.66
C ASP A 83 -6.07 -18.33 -12.63
N GLN A 84 -5.10 -18.86 -11.87
CA GLN A 84 -5.30 -19.87 -10.84
C GLN A 84 -4.73 -19.42 -9.49
N CYS A 85 -5.47 -19.69 -8.42
CA CYS A 85 -5.10 -19.31 -7.07
C CYS A 85 -3.97 -20.23 -6.56
N PRO A 86 -2.82 -19.71 -6.14
CA PRO A 86 -1.72 -20.52 -5.61
C PRO A 86 -2.05 -21.20 -4.28
N GLN A 87 -3.08 -20.72 -3.57
CA GLN A 87 -3.49 -21.25 -2.26
C GLN A 87 -4.42 -22.47 -2.37
N CYS A 88 -5.38 -22.45 -3.31
CA CYS A 88 -6.44 -23.47 -3.39
C CYS A 88 -6.69 -24.01 -4.80
N GLY A 89 -6.03 -23.48 -5.84
CA GLY A 89 -6.19 -23.90 -7.23
C GLY A 89 -7.42 -23.33 -7.96
N ALA A 90 -8.35 -22.69 -7.26
CA ALA A 90 -9.53 -22.08 -7.86
C ALA A 90 -9.21 -20.95 -8.85
N ILE A 91 -10.18 -20.61 -9.69
CA ILE A 91 -10.04 -19.53 -10.68
C ILE A 91 -9.88 -18.19 -9.97
N THR A 92 -9.04 -17.33 -10.54
CA THR A 92 -8.91 -15.93 -10.09
C THR A 92 -9.37 -14.98 -11.20
N GLN A 93 -9.95 -13.86 -10.79
CA GLN A 93 -10.46 -12.84 -11.70
C GLN A 93 -9.82 -11.49 -11.41
N ARG A 94 -9.44 -10.77 -12.47
CA ARG A 94 -8.91 -9.42 -12.33
C ARG A 94 -10.02 -8.48 -11.88
N ARG A 95 -9.79 -7.73 -10.81
CA ARG A 95 -10.75 -6.74 -10.27
C ARG A 95 -10.02 -5.47 -9.82
N TYR A 96 -10.76 -4.37 -9.71
CA TYR A 96 -10.27 -3.18 -9.05
C TYR A 96 -10.27 -3.36 -7.53
N GLY A 97 -9.28 -2.76 -6.88
CA GLY A 97 -9.21 -2.65 -5.43
C GLY A 97 -8.42 -1.42 -5.01
N HIS A 98 -8.60 -1.01 -3.75
CA HIS A 98 -7.81 0.05 -3.13
C HIS A 98 -6.58 -0.57 -2.46
N PHE A 99 -5.48 -0.66 -3.18
CA PHE A 99 -4.25 -1.24 -2.67
C PHE A 99 -3.53 -0.27 -1.74
N ILE A 100 -3.32 -0.69 -0.49
CA ILE A 100 -2.47 0.00 0.48
C ILE A 100 -1.03 -0.35 0.15
N TYR A 101 -0.22 0.62 -0.25
CA TYR A 101 1.19 0.40 -0.57
C TYR A 101 2.11 1.28 0.26
N ALA A 102 3.29 0.74 0.56
CA ALA A 102 4.33 1.47 1.25
C ALA A 102 5.23 2.21 0.27
N THR A 103 5.64 3.41 0.68
CA THR A 103 6.76 4.14 0.08
C THR A 103 7.86 4.34 1.12
N GLN A 104 9.00 4.88 0.73
CA GLN A 104 10.06 5.24 1.68
C GLN A 104 9.69 6.41 2.63
N ILE A 105 8.57 7.10 2.40
CA ILE A 105 8.15 8.28 3.18
C ILE A 105 6.87 7.99 3.97
N ALA A 106 5.87 7.40 3.32
CA ALA A 106 4.55 7.16 3.89
C ALA A 106 3.81 6.03 3.18
N THR A 107 2.84 5.45 3.86
CA THR A 107 1.85 4.56 3.26
C THR A 107 0.81 5.37 2.48
N ARG A 108 0.37 4.83 1.35
CA ARG A 108 -0.61 5.44 0.45
C ARG A 108 -1.61 4.39 -0.02
N VAL A 109 -2.72 4.85 -0.61
CA VAL A 109 -3.75 3.99 -1.20
C VAL A 109 -3.85 4.31 -2.69
N MET A 110 -3.96 3.28 -3.53
CA MET A 110 -4.18 3.41 -4.97
C MET A 110 -5.35 2.54 -5.40
N PHE A 111 -6.30 3.13 -6.11
CA PHE A 111 -7.36 2.39 -6.79
C PHE A 111 -6.86 1.92 -8.14
N ALA A 112 -6.71 0.61 -8.34
CA ALA A 112 -6.13 0.05 -9.56
C ALA A 112 -6.66 -1.36 -9.86
N PRO A 113 -6.63 -1.81 -11.13
CA PRO A 113 -6.95 -3.18 -11.51
C PRO A 113 -5.71 -4.07 -11.37
N ALA A 114 -5.08 -4.04 -10.19
CA ALA A 114 -3.80 -4.69 -9.91
C ALA A 114 -3.96 -6.07 -9.25
N GLY A 115 -5.18 -6.46 -8.85
CA GLY A 115 -5.43 -7.72 -8.15
C GLY A 115 -6.15 -8.74 -9.03
N TYR A 116 -5.67 -9.98 -8.99
CA TYR A 116 -6.39 -11.17 -9.40
C TYR A 116 -6.92 -11.86 -8.14
N PHE A 117 -8.23 -11.72 -7.92
CA PHE A 117 -8.91 -12.15 -6.70
C PHE A 117 -9.48 -13.56 -6.89
N CYS A 118 -9.24 -14.42 -5.92
CA CYS A 118 -9.75 -15.79 -5.93
C CYS A 118 -11.27 -15.84 -5.71
N SER A 119 -11.96 -16.75 -6.40
CA SER A 119 -13.41 -16.94 -6.23
C SER A 119 -13.78 -17.73 -4.97
N GLU A 120 -12.88 -18.57 -4.45
CA GLU A 120 -13.20 -19.54 -3.39
C GLU A 120 -12.54 -19.28 -2.02
N CYS A 121 -11.44 -18.54 -1.96
CA CYS A 121 -10.72 -18.29 -0.71
C CYS A 121 -10.22 -16.84 -0.65
N PRO A 122 -9.87 -16.31 0.55
CA PRO A 122 -9.51 -14.90 0.72
C PRO A 122 -8.07 -14.63 0.28
N SER A 123 -7.76 -14.96 -0.97
CA SER A 123 -6.44 -14.80 -1.58
C SER A 123 -6.47 -13.85 -2.78
N VAL A 124 -5.41 -13.07 -2.93
CA VAL A 124 -5.19 -12.18 -4.07
C VAL A 124 -3.78 -12.33 -4.62
N ILE A 125 -3.65 -12.32 -5.94
CA ILE A 125 -2.37 -12.17 -6.64
C ILE A 125 -2.27 -10.71 -7.08
N ILE A 126 -1.17 -10.04 -6.74
CA ILE A 126 -1.00 -8.60 -6.93
C ILE A 126 0.07 -8.35 -7.98
N ASP A 127 -0.31 -7.69 -9.06
CA ASP A 127 0.59 -7.14 -10.06
C ASP A 127 1.17 -5.81 -9.56
N GLU A 128 2.29 -5.91 -8.86
CA GLU A 128 2.97 -4.74 -8.28
C GLU A 128 3.46 -3.75 -9.33
N ASP A 129 3.66 -4.17 -10.58
CA ASP A 129 4.17 -3.28 -11.62
C ASP A 129 3.10 -2.27 -12.06
N ILE A 130 1.83 -2.65 -12.02
CA ILE A 130 0.71 -1.71 -12.21
C ILE A 130 0.76 -0.62 -11.13
N ILE A 131 0.97 -1.01 -9.87
CA ILE A 131 1.03 -0.06 -8.75
C ILE A 131 2.27 0.83 -8.85
N LYS A 132 3.44 0.25 -9.14
CA LYS A 132 4.69 1.01 -9.36
C LYS A 132 4.54 2.04 -10.47
N ASN A 133 3.93 1.65 -11.60
CA ASN A 133 3.71 2.52 -12.75
C ASN A 133 2.66 3.62 -12.48
N GLY A 134 1.75 3.41 -11.53
CA GLY A 134 0.80 4.43 -11.10
C GLY A 134 1.40 5.52 -10.21
N ILE A 135 2.61 5.34 -9.68
CA ILE A 135 3.29 6.34 -8.86
C ILE A 135 3.94 7.38 -9.79
N THR A 136 3.33 8.55 -9.89
CA THR A 136 3.76 9.63 -10.80
C THR A 136 4.88 10.49 -10.23
N ASP A 137 4.91 10.72 -8.92
CA ASP A 137 5.94 11.53 -8.28
C ASP A 137 7.20 10.69 -8.03
N ARG A 138 8.29 11.05 -8.74
CA ARG A 138 9.62 10.43 -8.66
C ARG A 138 10.22 10.45 -7.25
N LYS A 139 9.69 11.29 -6.35
CA LYS A 139 10.10 11.31 -4.94
C LYS A 139 9.60 10.10 -4.17
N PHE A 140 8.59 9.36 -4.64
CA PHE A 140 8.12 8.15 -3.98
C PHE A 140 8.69 6.90 -4.65
N ARG A 141 9.29 6.03 -3.84
CA ARG A 141 9.79 4.72 -4.25
C ARG A 141 8.94 3.67 -3.57
N PHE A 142 8.27 2.86 -4.38
CA PHE A 142 7.48 1.70 -3.96
C PHE A 142 8.31 0.72 -3.10
N GLN A 143 7.70 0.17 -2.06
CA GLN A 143 8.34 -0.79 -1.13
C GLN A 143 7.47 -2.04 -0.86
N GLY A 144 6.37 -2.22 -1.58
CA GLY A 144 5.47 -3.35 -1.42
C GLY A 144 4.04 -2.96 -1.07
N VAL A 145 3.13 -3.91 -1.30
CA VAL A 145 1.72 -3.79 -0.94
C VAL A 145 1.49 -4.40 0.43
N LEU A 146 0.77 -3.69 1.28
CA LEU A 146 0.53 -4.05 2.68
C LEU A 146 -0.86 -4.61 2.91
N GLY A 147 -1.83 -4.26 2.06
CA GLY A 147 -3.22 -4.59 2.30
C GLY A 147 -4.19 -4.02 1.26
N ILE A 148 -5.47 -4.20 1.53
CA ILE A 148 -6.59 -3.63 0.78
C ILE A 148 -7.37 -2.70 1.71
N ASP A 149 -7.60 -1.47 1.25
CA ASP A 149 -8.45 -0.50 1.93
C ASP A 149 -9.88 -0.59 1.41
N TYR A 150 -10.83 -0.19 2.24
CA TYR A 150 -12.25 -0.13 1.86
C TYR A 150 -12.86 1.23 2.27
N GLY A 151 -12.01 2.25 2.40
CA GLY A 151 -12.40 3.55 2.89
C GLY A 151 -13.01 3.48 4.30
N LYS A 152 -14.13 4.17 4.49
CA LYS A 152 -14.80 4.26 5.80
C LYS A 152 -15.78 3.12 6.07
N GLU A 153 -16.06 2.27 5.09
CA GLU A 153 -17.10 1.25 5.18
C GLU A 153 -16.70 0.10 6.10
N ARG A 154 -15.42 -0.27 6.08
CA ARG A 154 -14.85 -1.28 6.98
C ARG A 154 -13.37 -1.09 7.19
N LYS A 155 -12.82 -1.84 8.14
CA LYS A 155 -11.38 -1.83 8.43
C LYS A 155 -10.59 -2.37 7.22
N PRO A 156 -9.38 -1.86 6.98
CA PRO A 156 -8.53 -2.38 5.93
C PRO A 156 -8.09 -3.81 6.23
N ASP A 157 -8.00 -4.61 5.18
CA ASP A 157 -7.44 -5.95 5.24
C ASP A 157 -5.91 -5.85 5.13
N ILE A 158 -5.23 -6.27 6.18
CA ILE A 158 -3.77 -6.35 6.22
C ILE A 158 -3.40 -7.81 6.03
N PHE A 159 -2.47 -8.09 5.12
CA PHE A 159 -2.16 -9.46 4.74
C PHE A 159 -1.58 -10.25 5.92
N ARG A 160 -2.18 -11.40 6.20
CA ARG A 160 -1.69 -12.37 7.17
C ARG A 160 -0.55 -13.18 6.57
N THR A 161 -0.65 -13.52 5.29
CA THR A 161 0.42 -14.18 4.56
C THR A 161 0.82 -13.41 3.31
N TRP A 162 2.11 -13.47 3.00
CA TRP A 162 2.70 -12.96 1.78
C TRP A 162 3.45 -14.10 1.11
N ASN A 163 3.15 -14.37 -0.17
CA ASN A 163 3.75 -15.46 -0.93
C ASN A 163 3.68 -16.83 -0.22
N GLY A 164 2.54 -17.12 0.40
CA GLY A 164 2.29 -18.38 1.12
C GLY A 164 2.97 -18.51 2.48
N ARG A 165 3.66 -17.46 2.97
CA ARG A 165 4.36 -17.46 4.27
C ARG A 165 3.82 -16.37 5.18
N GLU A 166 4.10 -16.45 6.48
CA GLU A 166 3.70 -15.41 7.43
C GLU A 166 4.27 -14.04 7.03
N ALA A 167 3.40 -13.05 6.97
CA ALA A 167 3.75 -11.70 6.57
C ALA A 167 4.46 -10.95 7.71
N VAL A 168 5.58 -10.32 7.39
CA VAL A 168 6.39 -9.50 8.30
C VAL A 168 6.40 -8.06 7.82
N TYR A 169 5.85 -7.17 8.62
CA TYR A 169 5.82 -5.75 8.31
C TYR A 169 7.10 -5.07 8.77
N VAL A 170 7.79 -4.41 7.84
CA VAL A 170 8.98 -3.61 8.14
C VAL A 170 8.51 -2.24 8.61
N LEU A 171 8.84 -1.86 9.84
CA LEU A 171 8.43 -0.57 10.41
C LEU A 171 9.61 0.42 10.48
N ASP A 172 9.30 1.71 10.47
CA ASP A 172 10.26 2.77 10.78
C ASP A 172 10.38 3.03 12.30
N GLU A 173 11.19 4.02 12.68
CA GLU A 173 11.39 4.42 14.08
C GLU A 173 10.11 4.94 14.76
N ASP A 174 9.14 5.39 13.97
CA ASP A 174 7.85 5.91 14.43
C ASP A 174 6.74 4.84 14.31
N LEU A 175 7.11 3.56 14.11
CA LEU A 175 6.22 2.41 13.93
C LEU A 175 5.31 2.49 12.69
N ARG A 176 5.73 3.22 11.64
CA ARG A 176 5.01 3.30 10.37
C ARG A 176 5.46 2.20 9.43
N PRO A 177 4.55 1.50 8.73
CA PRO A 177 4.93 0.43 7.82
C PRO A 177 5.60 0.97 6.56
N MET A 178 6.83 0.50 6.33
CA MET A 178 7.70 0.83 5.21
C MET A 178 7.75 -0.27 4.15
N GLY A 179 7.21 -1.46 4.40
CA GLY A 179 7.22 -2.59 3.46
C GLY A 179 6.75 -3.89 4.10
N ILE A 180 6.73 -4.95 3.29
CA ILE A 180 6.35 -6.31 3.69
C ILE A 180 7.45 -7.30 3.27
N SER A 181 7.68 -8.34 4.08
CA SER A 181 8.66 -9.40 3.86
C SER A 181 8.14 -10.72 4.43
N THR A 182 8.84 -11.82 4.17
CA THR A 182 8.67 -13.12 4.83
C THR A 182 9.89 -13.43 5.70
N PHE A 183 9.73 -14.26 6.73
CA PHE A 183 10.87 -14.86 7.44
C PHE A 183 11.38 -16.04 6.63
N ASP A 184 12.48 -15.91 5.91
CA ASP A 184 13.12 -17.04 5.25
C ASP A 184 14.15 -17.68 6.19
N SER A 185 13.86 -18.93 6.58
CA SER A 185 14.74 -19.84 7.30
C SER A 185 15.80 -20.40 6.35
N GLY A 186 17.06 -20.00 6.56
CA GLY A 186 18.23 -20.70 6.03
C GLY A 186 18.68 -20.28 4.63
N HIS A 187 19.88 -19.71 4.55
CA HIS A 187 20.72 -19.66 3.34
C HIS A 187 20.10 -19.07 2.07
N SER A 188 19.75 -17.81 2.12
CA SER A 188 20.26 -16.82 1.16
C SER A 188 19.88 -15.47 1.69
N HIS A 189 20.78 -14.50 1.52
CA HIS A 189 20.44 -13.09 1.75
C HIS A 189 19.05 -12.84 1.19
N PRO A 190 18.13 -12.19 1.93
CA PRO A 190 16.92 -11.71 1.30
C PRO A 190 17.39 -10.97 0.06
N GLN A 191 16.85 -11.31 -1.11
CA GLN A 191 16.86 -10.38 -2.22
C GLN A 191 15.97 -9.22 -1.76
N ALA A 192 16.55 -8.42 -0.86
CA ALA A 192 16.23 -7.05 -0.59
C ALA A 192 16.47 -6.37 -1.93
N SER A 193 15.45 -6.43 -2.79
CA SER A 193 15.32 -5.54 -3.92
C SER A 193 15.29 -4.13 -3.34
N SER A 194 16.49 -3.57 -3.16
CA SER A 194 16.77 -2.17 -2.88
C SER A 194 16.32 -1.57 -1.54
N PHE A 195 16.27 -2.29 -0.41
CA PHE A 195 16.27 -1.64 0.91
C PHE A 195 17.63 -0.98 1.25
N SER A 196 18.29 -0.31 0.31
CA SER A 196 19.43 0.58 0.58
C SER A 196 18.93 1.93 1.11
N ILE A 197 18.19 1.90 2.22
CA ILE A 197 17.93 3.13 2.98
C ILE A 197 19.27 3.52 3.59
N ASN A 198 19.82 4.64 3.11
CA ASN A 198 21.13 5.16 3.48
C ASN A 198 21.26 5.23 5.01
N LYS A 199 21.94 4.25 5.61
CA LYS A 199 22.09 4.05 7.07
C LYS A 199 22.57 5.33 7.78
N LYS A 200 23.33 6.16 7.05
CA LYS A 200 23.81 7.48 7.47
C LYS A 200 22.68 8.51 7.65
N GLN A 201 21.68 8.52 6.76
CA GLN A 201 20.53 9.43 6.87
C GLN A 201 19.65 9.06 8.09
N ARG A 202 19.39 7.77 8.32
CA ARG A 202 18.66 7.29 9.53
C ARG A 202 19.35 7.72 10.82
N ARG A 203 20.67 7.50 10.93
CA ARG A 203 21.45 7.88 12.12
C ARG A 203 21.42 9.40 12.38
N ASN A 204 21.44 10.21 11.32
CA ASN A 204 21.34 11.66 11.43
C ASN A 204 19.94 12.15 11.81
N ALA A 205 18.88 11.52 11.29
CA ALA A 205 17.49 11.85 11.64
C ALA A 205 17.20 11.54 13.11
N SER A 206 17.62 10.37 13.60
CA SER A 206 17.51 9.97 15.01
C SER A 206 18.26 10.94 15.95
N ARG A 207 19.50 11.30 15.61
CA ARG A 207 20.28 12.32 16.36
C ARG A 207 19.56 13.68 16.42
N ARG A 208 18.95 14.12 15.31
CA ARG A 208 18.19 15.39 15.27
C ARG A 208 16.91 15.32 16.11
N LYS A 209 16.20 14.19 16.14
CA LYS A 209 15.03 13.98 17.00
C LYS A 209 15.39 14.03 18.48
N LEU A 210 16.47 13.34 18.89
CA LEU A 210 16.99 13.39 20.26
C LEU A 210 17.38 14.81 20.67
N ALA A 211 18.09 15.53 19.81
CA ALA A 211 18.48 16.92 20.06
C ALA A 211 17.25 17.84 20.22
N LYS A 212 16.21 17.69 19.39
CA LYS A 212 14.96 18.44 19.53
C LYS A 212 14.23 18.14 20.84
N LYS A 213 14.20 16.88 21.27
CA LYS A 213 13.56 16.46 22.52
C LYS A 213 14.30 17.02 23.74
N SER A 214 15.63 16.96 23.75
CA SER A 214 16.48 17.56 24.78
C SER A 214 16.29 19.08 24.88
N ARG A 215 16.28 19.80 23.74
CA ARG A 215 16.02 21.25 23.72
C ARG A 215 14.64 21.64 24.27
N ARG A 216 13.62 20.83 24.03
CA ARG A 216 12.27 21.06 24.59
C ARG A 216 12.23 20.88 26.12
N ILE A 217 13.00 19.93 26.65
CA ILE A 217 13.08 19.70 28.10
C ILE A 217 13.82 20.85 28.79
N ASN A 218 14.94 21.31 28.22
CA ASN A 218 15.72 22.42 28.78
C ASN A 218 15.04 23.80 28.67
N ARG A 219 14.03 23.96 27.80
CA ARG A 219 13.23 25.19 27.70
C ARG A 219 12.05 25.26 28.70
N ARG A 220 11.77 24.17 29.41
CA ARG A 220 10.67 24.07 30.40
C ARG A 220 11.17 24.15 31.85
N LYS A 221 12.48 24.21 32.05
CA LYS A 221 13.11 24.66 33.29
C LYS A 221 13.45 26.14 33.14
#